data_AF-A0A6A2XKH4-F1
#
_entry.id   AF-A0A6A2XKH4-F1
#
_cell.length_a   1.000
_cell.length_b   1.000
_cell.length_c   1.000
_cell.angle_alpha   90.00
_cell.angle_beta   90.00
_cell.angle_gamma   90.00
#
_symmetry.space_group_name_H-M   'P 1'
#
loop_
_entity.id
_entity.type
_entity.pdbx_description
1 polymer ?
#
loop_
_entity_poly.entity_id
_entity_poly.type
_entity_poly.pdbx_seq_one_letter_code
_entity_poly.pdbx_strand_id
1 'polypeptide(L)'
;MNGIIDTQEDVKLLREKGIILNHMKSDGEAADLWNWMSKSVRLTKVHFLDKTIEEVNKYHNGRWNIKAKNMMKSYVFGSWQILTFLAAILLLLLMSLQAFCSVYSCSRIFNIDTNATDRV
;
A
#
# COMPACT_ATOMS: atom_id res chain seq x y z
N MET A 1 10.03 7.21 24.61
CA MET A 1 9.19 6.90 23.44
C MET A 1 9.15 8.15 22.60
N ASN A 2 9.91 8.18 21.49
CA ASN A 2 9.84 9.27 20.50
C ASN A 2 8.90 8.76 19.42
N GLY A 3 7.82 9.48 19.11
CA GLY A 3 6.89 8.94 18.12
C GLY A 3 5.65 9.76 17.80
N ILE A 4 5.37 10.84 18.52
CA ILE A 4 4.27 11.76 18.17
C ILE A 4 4.76 13.20 18.13
N ILE A 5 5.52 13.61 19.15
CA ILE A 5 6.16 14.92 19.23
C ILE A 5 7.63 14.64 19.53
N ASP A 6 8.52 14.94 18.59
CA ASP A 6 9.97 14.82 18.77
C ASP A 6 10.67 16.16 18.47
N THR A 7 10.18 16.89 17.46
CA THR A 7 10.75 18.18 17.05
C THR A 7 9.78 19.35 17.20
N GLN A 8 10.31 20.57 17.06
CA GLN A 8 9.51 21.79 17.06
C GLN A 8 8.48 21.81 15.93
N GLU A 9 8.81 21.24 14.77
CA GLU A 9 7.95 21.14 13.61
C GLU A 9 6.73 20.26 13.86
N ASP A 10 6.90 19.17 14.62
CA ASP A 10 5.78 18.30 15.02
C ASP A 10 4.77 19.06 15.89
N VAL A 11 5.27 19.81 16.88
CA VAL A 11 4.43 20.65 17.74
C VAL A 11 3.70 21.71 16.92
N LYS A 12 4.42 22.39 16.03
CA LYS A 12 3.85 23.41 15.16
C LYS A 12 2.73 22.84 14.30
N LEU A 13 2.96 21.69 13.66
CA LEU A 13 1.97 21.01 12.82
C LEU A 13 0.72 20.63 13.62
N LEU A 14 0.89 20.03 14.79
CA LEU A 14 -0.23 19.62 15.64
C LEU A 14 -1.02 20.82 16.19
N ARG A 15 -0.32 21.92 16.49
CA ARG A 15 -0.93 23.19 16.91
C ARG A 15 -1.74 23.81 15.78
N GLU A 16 -1.19 23.88 14.56
CA GLU A 16 -1.89 24.39 13.37
C GLU A 16 -3.13 23.57 13.02
N LYS A 17 -3.10 22.26 13.28
CA LYS A 17 -4.25 21.37 13.12
C LYS A 17 -5.24 21.43 14.29
N GLY A 18 -4.98 22.23 15.32
CA GLY A 18 -5.84 22.37 16.50
C GLY A 18 -5.89 21.12 17.38
N ILE A 19 -4.93 20.21 17.23
CA ILE A 19 -4.85 18.95 17.99
C ILE A 19 -4.26 19.21 19.38
N ILE A 20 -3.27 20.10 19.47
CA ILE A 20 -2.64 20.50 20.72
C ILE A 20 -2.73 22.00 20.93
N LEU A 21 -2.93 22.41 22.18
CA LEU A 21 -2.85 23.80 22.62
C LEU A 21 -1.49 24.00 23.29
N ASN A 22 -0.61 24.74 22.64
CA ASN A 22 0.70 25.07 23.21
C ASN A 22 0.65 26.43 23.92
N HIS A 23 0.73 26.41 25.25
CA HIS A 23 0.82 27.60 26.12
C HIS A 23 2.26 27.96 26.52
N MET A 24 3.27 27.25 26.01
CA MET A 24 4.68 27.53 26.28
C MET A 24 5.21 28.64 25.37
N LYS A 25 6.38 29.21 25.73
CA LYS A 25 6.94 30.37 25.01
C LYS A 25 7.38 30.03 23.59
N SER A 26 7.69 28.77 23.33
CA SER A 26 8.10 28.28 22.02
C SER A 26 7.57 26.86 21.77
N ASP A 27 7.39 26.51 20.49
CA ASP A 27 7.11 25.13 20.08
C ASP A 27 8.29 24.19 20.39
N GLY A 28 9.53 24.71 20.44
CA GLY A 28 10.70 23.93 20.84
C GLY A 28 10.67 23.55 22.32
N GLU A 29 10.30 24.49 23.20
CA GLU A 29 10.17 24.23 24.64
C GLU A 29 9.07 23.19 24.94
N ALA A 30 8.02 23.18 24.10
CA ALA A 30 6.97 22.19 24.17
C ALA A 30 7.42 20.79 23.75
N ALA A 31 8.23 20.71 22.69
CA ALA A 31 8.85 19.45 22.28
C ALA A 31 9.80 18.93 23.36
N ASP A 32 10.61 19.81 23.96
CA ASP A 32 11.54 19.44 25.03
C ASP A 32 10.84 18.95 26.29
N LEU A 33 9.76 19.63 26.72
CA LEU A 33 8.94 19.18 27.84
C LEU A 33 8.34 17.81 27.57
N TRP A 34 7.79 17.59 26.38
CA TRP A 34 7.22 16.31 25.97
C TRP A 34 8.27 15.19 25.99
N ASN A 35 9.44 15.46 25.43
CA ASN A 35 10.58 14.55 25.41
C ASN A 35 11.09 14.22 26.82
N TRP A 36 11.12 15.21 27.71
CA TRP A 36 11.48 15.02 29.12
C TRP A 36 10.44 14.20 29.88
N MET A 37 9.14 14.48 29.71
CA MET A 37 8.06 13.69 30.30
C MET A 37 8.10 12.24 29.80
N SER A 38 8.28 12.02 28.50
CA SER A 38 8.42 10.67 27.90
C SER A 38 9.63 9.91 28.45
N LYS A 39 10.73 10.61 28.79
CA LYS A 39 11.89 10.02 29.48
C LYS A 39 11.57 9.67 30.93
N SER A 40 10.82 10.51 31.65
CA SER A 40 10.42 10.27 33.05
C SER A 40 9.39 9.13 33.18
N VAL A 41 8.53 8.97 32.16
CA VAL A 41 7.54 7.90 32.02
C VAL A 41 8.16 6.65 31.37
N ARG A 42 9.49 6.55 31.31
CA ARG A 42 10.14 5.25 31.14
C ARG A 42 9.88 4.43 32.41
N LEU A 43 8.67 3.90 32.50
CA LEU A 43 8.40 2.58 33.03
C LEU A 43 9.54 1.71 32.53
N THR A 44 10.31 1.25 33.51
CA THR A 44 11.01 -0.03 33.60
C THR A 44 11.19 -0.67 32.24
N LYS A 45 12.42 -0.99 31.84
CA LYS A 45 12.71 -1.83 30.66
C LYS A 45 11.84 -3.11 30.74
N VAL A 46 10.60 -3.07 30.21
CA VAL A 46 9.62 -4.13 30.46
C VAL A 46 9.90 -5.13 29.36
N HIS A 47 10.76 -6.09 29.68
CA HIS A 47 11.14 -7.15 28.76
C HIS A 47 9.89 -7.84 28.14
N PHE A 48 8.77 -7.82 28.87
CA PHE A 48 7.45 -8.23 28.38
C PHE A 48 6.92 -7.40 27.21
N LEU A 49 7.02 -6.07 27.25
CA LEU A 49 6.57 -5.20 26.15
C LEU A 49 7.47 -5.37 24.92
N ASP A 50 8.79 -5.42 25.12
CA ASP A 50 9.74 -5.67 24.03
C ASP A 50 9.47 -7.02 23.36
N LYS A 51 9.25 -8.07 24.15
CA LYS A 51 8.89 -9.40 23.64
C LYS A 51 7.55 -9.38 22.91
N THR A 52 6.55 -8.67 23.43
CA THR A 52 5.24 -8.53 22.79
C THR A 52 5.36 -7.81 21.45
N ILE A 53 6.15 -6.73 21.37
CA ILE A 53 6.42 -5.99 20.14
C ILE A 53 7.13 -6.88 19.12
N GLU A 54 8.12 -7.67 19.56
CA GLU A 54 8.84 -8.57 18.69
C GLU A 54 7.96 -9.73 18.17
N GLU A 55 7.13 -10.31 19.03
CA GLU A 55 6.17 -11.35 18.63
C GLU A 55 5.11 -10.82 17.65
N VAL A 56 4.57 -9.62 17.89
CA VAL A 56 3.62 -8.96 16.98
C VAL A 56 4.29 -8.64 15.64
N ASN A 57 5.49 -8.09 15.65
CA ASN A 57 6.25 -7.81 14.43
C ASN A 57 6.58 -9.10 13.67
N LYS A 58 6.98 -10.16 14.36
CA LYS A 58 7.24 -11.47 13.74
C LYS A 58 5.97 -12.07 13.14
N TYR A 59 4.84 -11.95 13.82
CA TYR A 59 3.54 -12.42 13.32
C TYR A 59 3.09 -11.61 12.09
N HIS A 60 3.24 -10.29 12.11
CA HIS A 60 2.89 -9.43 10.98
C HIS A 60 3.84 -9.62 9.78
N ASN A 61 5.14 -9.75 10.03
CA ASN A 61 6.16 -9.86 8.98
C ASN A 61 6.25 -11.28 8.40
N GLY A 62 5.93 -12.31 9.20
CA GLY A 62 5.85 -13.70 8.75
C GLY A 62 4.60 -14.02 7.94
N ARG A 63 3.56 -13.19 8.02
CA ARG A 63 2.30 -13.42 7.31
C ARG A 63 2.41 -12.91 5.88
N TRP A 64 2.82 -13.80 4.98
CA TRP A 64 2.86 -13.58 3.53
C TRP A 64 1.59 -12.91 2.97
N ASN A 65 0.42 -13.20 3.56
CA ASN A 65 -0.84 -12.53 3.19
C ASN A 65 -0.82 -11.00 3.34
N ILE A 66 -0.12 -10.44 4.32
CA ILE A 66 -0.06 -8.99 4.54
C ILE A 66 0.86 -8.35 3.50
N LYS A 67 2.01 -8.98 3.27
CA LYS A 67 2.97 -8.54 2.25
C LYS A 67 2.37 -8.63 0.84
N ALA A 68 1.66 -9.72 0.55
CA ALA A 68 0.90 -9.90 -0.68
C ALA A 68 -0.23 -8.88 -0.81
N LYS A 69 -0.99 -8.58 0.26
CA LYS A 69 -2.05 -7.56 0.23
C LYS A 69 -1.49 -6.15 -0.03
N ASN A 70 -0.35 -5.80 0.56
CA ASN A 70 0.33 -4.54 0.28
C ASN A 70 0.90 -4.48 -1.14
N MET A 71 1.51 -5.57 -1.63
CA MET A 71 1.95 -5.66 -3.03
C MET A 71 0.78 -5.54 -4.01
N MET A 72 -0.29 -6.31 -3.79
CA MET A 72 -1.52 -6.25 -4.58
C MET A 72 -2.08 -4.83 -4.59
N LYS A 73 -2.16 -4.18 -3.42
CA LYS A 73 -2.66 -2.80 -3.35
C LYS A 73 -1.73 -1.84 -4.11
N SER A 74 -0.43 -1.92 -3.94
CA SER A 74 0.50 -0.98 -4.58
C SER A 74 0.58 -1.18 -6.10
N TYR A 75 0.71 -2.43 -6.56
CA TYR A 75 0.82 -2.77 -7.97
C TYR A 75 -0.52 -2.74 -8.70
N VAL A 76 -1.58 -3.34 -8.15
CA VAL A 76 -2.85 -3.43 -8.86
C VAL A 76 -3.57 -2.08 -8.91
N PHE A 77 -3.57 -1.28 -7.84
CA PHE A 77 -4.16 0.07 -7.93
C PHE A 77 -3.27 1.04 -8.71
N GLY A 78 -1.94 1.00 -8.48
CA GLY A 78 -1.01 1.90 -9.18
C GLY A 78 -0.90 1.59 -10.67
N SER A 79 -1.01 0.32 -11.06
CA SER A 79 -0.88 -0.12 -12.46
C SER A 79 -2.20 -0.45 -13.13
N TRP A 80 -3.36 -0.22 -12.49
CA TRP A 80 -4.67 -0.50 -13.10
C TRP A 80 -4.85 0.20 -14.45
N GLN A 81 -4.43 1.47 -14.53
CA GLN A 81 -4.50 2.25 -15.77
C GLN A 81 -3.65 1.65 -16.89
N ILE A 82 -2.44 1.18 -16.57
CA ILE A 82 -1.54 0.52 -17.52
C ILE A 82 -2.15 -0.80 -18.00
N LEU A 83 -2.75 -1.57 -17.09
CA LEU A 83 -3.41 -2.83 -17.41
C LEU A 83 -4.60 -2.60 -18.36
N THR A 84 -5.42 -1.58 -18.11
CA THR A 84 -6.54 -1.22 -18.99
C THR A 84 -6.06 -0.76 -20.37
N PHE A 85 -4.97 -0.02 -20.43
CA PHE A 85 -4.37 0.42 -21.69
C PHE A 85 -3.85 -0.77 -22.50
N LEU A 86 -3.15 -1.70 -21.84
CA LEU A 86 -2.66 -2.94 -22.45
C LEU A 86 -3.82 -3.80 -22.98
N ALA A 87 -4.88 -3.95 -22.18
CA ALA A 87 -6.09 -4.67 -22.58
C ALA A 87 -6.76 -4.03 -23.79
N ALA A 88 -6.85 -2.69 -23.83
CA ALA A 88 -7.39 -1.97 -24.98
C ALA A 88 -6.56 -2.19 -26.25
N ILE A 89 -5.22 -2.15 -26.15
CA ILE A 89 -4.34 -2.46 -27.30
C ILE A 89 -4.57 -3.88 -27.80
N LEU A 90 -4.64 -4.87 -26.91
CA LEU A 90 -4.90 -6.26 -27.28
C LEU A 90 -6.26 -6.41 -27.97
N LEU A 91 -7.31 -5.77 -27.43
CA LEU A 91 -8.63 -5.76 -28.06
C LEU A 91 -8.60 -5.12 -29.46
N LEU A 92 -7.90 -4.00 -29.63
CA LEU A 92 -7.75 -3.36 -30.94
C LEU A 92 -7.03 -4.27 -31.94
N LEU A 93 -5.97 -4.97 -31.51
CA LEU A 93 -5.25 -5.93 -32.35
C LEU A 93 -6.14 -7.11 -32.76
N LEU A 94 -6.90 -7.66 -31.80
CA LEU A 94 -7.85 -8.75 -32.07
C LEU A 94 -8.95 -8.32 -33.03
N MET A 95 -9.55 -7.15 -32.83
CA MET A 95 -10.57 -6.59 -33.72
C MET A 95 -10.03 -6.31 -35.12
N SER A 96 -8.81 -5.78 -35.22
CA SER A 96 -8.14 -5.54 -36.50
C SER A 96 -7.86 -6.85 -37.24
N LEU A 97 -7.37 -7.87 -36.53
CA LEU A 97 -7.15 -9.20 -37.07
C LEU A 97 -8.47 -9.83 -37.54
N GLN A 98 -9.54 -9.70 -36.75
CA GLN A 98 -10.87 -10.19 -37.11
C GLN A 98 -11.40 -9.49 -38.38
N ALA A 99 -11.32 -8.17 -38.45
CA ALA A 99 -11.75 -7.40 -39.63
C ALA A 99 -10.94 -7.79 -40.88
N PHE A 100 -9.62 -7.92 -40.74
CA PHE A 100 -8.75 -8.38 -41.82
C PHE A 100 -9.10 -9.79 -42.28
N CYS A 101 -9.28 -10.72 -41.34
CA CYS A 101 -9.67 -12.10 -41.65
C CYS A 101 -11.06 -12.19 -42.31
N SER A 102 -11.97 -11.30 -41.96
CA SER A 102 -13.31 -11.20 -42.58
C SER A 102 -13.23 -10.73 -44.03
N VAL A 103 -12.37 -9.76 -44.35
CA VAL A 103 -12.25 -9.20 -45.71
C VAL A 103 -11.46 -10.14 -46.62
N TYR A 104 -10.37 -10.74 -46.13
CA TYR A 104 -9.48 -11.60 -46.92
C TYR A 104 -9.79 -13.10 -46.78
N SER A 105 -10.92 -13.47 -46.16
CA SER A 105 -11.37 -14.85 -45.89
C SER A 105 -10.26 -15.76 -45.36
N CYS A 106 -9.86 -15.52 -44.11
CA CYS A 106 -8.93 -16.39 -43.40
C CYS A 106 -9.66 -17.61 -42.82
N SER A 107 -10.07 -18.56 -43.67
CA SER A 107 -10.80 -19.77 -43.28
C SER A 107 -10.01 -20.73 -42.36
N ARG A 108 -8.71 -20.48 -42.12
CA ARG A 108 -7.80 -21.48 -41.52
C ARG A 108 -7.37 -21.17 -40.08
N ILE A 109 -7.51 -19.94 -39.57
CA ILE A 109 -6.99 -19.57 -38.23
C ILE A 109 -8.01 -19.85 -37.11
N PHE A 110 -9.31 -19.69 -37.35
CA PHE A 110 -10.34 -19.87 -36.31
C PHE A 110 -10.89 -21.30 -36.17
N ASN A 111 -10.48 -22.26 -37.01
CA ASN A 111 -11.00 -23.63 -37.01
C ASN A 111 -10.26 -24.59 -36.04
N ILE A 112 -9.34 -24.11 -35.21
CA ILE A 112 -8.54 -24.99 -34.34
C ILE A 112 -9.16 -25.20 -32.95
N ASP A 113 -10.01 -24.31 -32.41
CA ASP A 113 -10.45 -24.41 -31.00
C ASP A 113 -11.97 -24.45 -30.75
N THR A 114 -12.80 -24.90 -31.70
CA THR A 114 -14.25 -25.13 -31.44
C THR A 114 -14.68 -26.59 -31.31
N ASN A 115 -13.79 -27.57 -31.49
CA ASN A 115 -14.15 -29.00 -31.46
C ASN A 115 -13.68 -29.76 -30.20
N ALA A 116 -13.29 -29.08 -29.13
CA ALA A 116 -12.83 -29.71 -27.89
C ALA A 116 -13.82 -29.63 -26.71
N THR A 117 -15.01 -29.04 -26.88
CA THR A 117 -15.97 -28.85 -25.77
C THR A 117 -17.29 -29.61 -25.91
N ASP A 118 -17.54 -30.36 -26.99
CA ASP A 118 -18.75 -31.19 -27.11
C ASP A 118 -18.40 -32.64 -27.53
N ARG A 119 -18.09 -33.49 -26.53
CA ARG A 119 -18.33 -34.94 -26.57
C ARG A 119 -18.50 -35.48 -25.15
N VAL A 120 -19.75 -35.42 -24.66
CA VAL A 120 -20.38 -36.50 -23.86
C VAL A 120 -21.03 -37.45 -24.84
#